data_AF-A0A4Q7ZNV1-F1
#
_entry.id   AF-A0A4Q7ZNV1-F1
#
_cell.length_a   1.000
_cell.length_b   1.000
_cell.length_c   1.000
_cell.angle_alpha   90.00
_cell.angle_beta   90.00
_cell.angle_gamma   90.00
#
_symmetry.space_group_name_H-M   'P 1'
#
loop_
_entity.id
_entity.type
_entity.pdbx_description
1 polymer ?
#
loop_
_entity_poly.entity_id
_entity_poly.type
_entity_poly.pdbx_seq_one_letter_code
_entity_poly.pdbx_strand_id
1 'polypeptide(L)'
;MAETVIHQPRVAWQGAQAFVRAAGGSEYTAFAGRVVSRLGTDLYGELADTRERLLTAAAATGGDRRAADIELGRWRVRLEDLLRTHPELAGAVQDLSAEPH
;
A
#
# COMPACT_ATOMS: atom_id res chain seq x y z
N MET A 1 -16.14 -24.57 12.18
CA MET A 1 -15.15 -23.99 11.25
C MET A 1 -15.07 -22.51 11.57
N ALA A 2 -13.91 -21.99 11.98
CA ALA A 2 -13.78 -20.58 12.35
C ALA A 2 -13.71 -19.75 11.06
N GLU A 3 -14.82 -19.11 10.72
CA GLU A 3 -14.87 -18.10 9.67
C GLU A 3 -13.91 -16.97 10.09
N THR A 4 -12.78 -16.85 9.41
CA THR A 4 -11.80 -15.82 9.72
C THR A 4 -12.40 -14.51 9.22
N VAL A 5 -13.07 -13.79 10.11
CA VAL A 5 -13.65 -12.48 9.79
C VAL A 5 -12.51 -11.54 9.45
N ILE A 6 -12.30 -11.30 8.16
CA ILE A 6 -11.30 -10.34 7.70
C ILE A 6 -11.85 -8.94 8.01
N HIS A 7 -11.27 -8.29 9.02
CA HIS A 7 -11.59 -6.90 9.32
C HIS A 7 -11.02 -5.99 8.22
N GLN A 8 -11.81 -5.76 7.17
CA GLN A 8 -11.41 -4.99 5.98
C GLN A 8 -10.78 -3.61 6.32
N PRO A 9 -11.27 -2.81 7.29
CA PRO A 9 -10.63 -1.55 7.63
C PRO A 9 -9.20 -1.72 8.17
N ARG A 10 -8.95 -2.83 8.87
CA ARG A 10 -7.63 -3.15 9.41
C ARG A 10 -6.69 -3.65 8.32
N VAL A 11 -7.20 -4.46 7.39
CA VAL A 11 -6.42 -4.91 6.22
C VAL A 11 -6.06 -3.73 5.32
N ALA A 12 -7.00 -2.82 5.05
CA ALA A 12 -6.73 -1.60 4.31
C ALA A 12 -5.66 -0.73 5.00
N TRP A 13 -5.70 -0.60 6.32
CA TRP A 13 -4.68 0.13 7.09
C TRP A 13 -3.31 -0.54 7.08
N GLN A 14 -3.24 -1.87 7.21
CA GLN A 14 -1.97 -2.60 7.13
C GLN A 14 -1.37 -2.54 5.73
N GLY A 15 -2.20 -2.70 4.70
CA GLY A 15 -1.80 -2.51 3.31
C GLY A 15 -1.27 -1.10 3.07
N ALA A 16 -1.97 -0.07 3.53
CA ALA A 16 -1.54 1.31 3.35
C ALA A 16 -0.14 1.56 3.93
N GLN A 17 0.15 1.02 5.11
CA GLN A 17 1.48 1.13 5.73
C GLN A 17 2.55 0.40 4.91
N ALA A 18 2.27 -0.82 4.43
CA ALA A 18 3.21 -1.58 3.61
C ALA A 18 3.52 -0.87 2.29
N PHE A 19 2.50 -0.35 1.60
CA PHE A 19 2.63 0.37 0.34
C PHE A 19 3.48 1.64 0.48
N VAL A 20 3.18 2.49 1.47
CA VAL A 20 3.93 3.74 1.69
C VAL A 20 5.37 3.46 2.12
N ARG A 21 5.57 2.47 3.00
CA ARG A 21 6.91 2.07 3.45
C ARG A 21 7.75 1.51 2.31
N ALA A 22 7.18 0.65 1.47
CA ALA A 22 7.85 0.09 0.30
C ALA A 22 8.17 1.18 -0.72
N ALA A 23 7.23 2.09 -0.99
CA ALA A 23 7.40 3.20 -1.93
C ALA A 23 8.57 4.13 -1.53
N GLY A 24 8.68 4.46 -0.24
CA GLY A 24 9.78 5.27 0.29
C GLY A 24 11.09 4.52 0.52
N GLY A 25 11.11 3.19 0.35
CA GLY A 25 12.26 2.33 0.67
C GLY A 25 12.99 1.77 -0.55
N SER A 26 14.04 1.00 -0.26
CA SER A 26 14.83 0.24 -1.24
C SER A 26 14.05 -0.93 -1.84
N GLU A 27 13.08 -1.46 -1.09
CA GLU A 27 12.29 -2.65 -1.46
C GLU A 27 11.18 -2.38 -2.49
N TYR A 28 11.03 -1.13 -2.94
CA TYR A 28 10.00 -0.73 -3.91
C TYR A 28 9.94 -1.66 -5.13
N THR A 29 11.06 -1.96 -5.77
CA THR A 29 11.07 -2.75 -7.00
C THR A 29 10.51 -4.16 -6.78
N ALA A 30 10.90 -4.80 -5.67
CA ALA A 30 10.42 -6.13 -5.31
C ALA A 30 8.93 -6.09 -4.93
N PHE A 31 8.51 -5.10 -4.15
CA PHE A 31 7.12 -4.93 -3.74
C PHE A 31 6.20 -4.62 -4.93
N ALA A 32 6.63 -3.73 -5.82
CA ALA A 32 5.88 -3.32 -7.00
C ALA A 32 5.62 -4.50 -7.96
N GLY A 33 6.60 -5.41 -8.14
CA GLY A 33 6.39 -6.65 -8.90
C GLY A 33 5.32 -7.56 -8.30
N ARG A 34 5.23 -7.65 -6.97
CA ARG A 34 4.17 -8.41 -6.27
C ARG A 34 2.81 -7.72 -6.39
N VAL A 35 2.76 -6.39 -6.30
CA VAL A 35 1.53 -5.61 -6.50
C VAL A 35 0.97 -5.83 -7.91
N VAL A 36 1.80 -5.73 -8.96
CA VAL A 36 1.35 -6.02 -10.34
C VAL A 36 0.80 -7.44 -10.46
N SER A 37 1.50 -8.41 -9.88
CA SER A 37 1.14 -9.83 -10.00
C SER A 37 -0.14 -10.21 -9.25
N ARG A 38 -0.43 -9.56 -8.11
CA ARG A 38 -1.54 -9.92 -7.21
C ARG A 38 -2.74 -8.98 -7.29
N LEU A 39 -2.51 -7.70 -7.55
CA LEU A 39 -3.53 -6.64 -7.49
C LEU A 39 -3.71 -5.90 -8.83
N GLY A 40 -2.84 -6.17 -9.81
CA GLY A 40 -2.94 -5.60 -11.15
C GLY A 40 -2.15 -4.30 -11.34
N THR A 41 -2.19 -3.81 -12.57
CA THR A 41 -1.38 -2.67 -13.04
C THR A 41 -1.88 -1.31 -12.57
N ASP A 42 -3.17 -1.17 -12.25
CA ASP A 42 -3.74 0.09 -11.77
C ASP A 42 -3.12 0.53 -10.44
N LEU A 43 -2.98 -0.40 -9.47
CA LEU A 43 -2.32 -0.08 -8.19
C LEU A 43 -0.82 0.12 -8.33
N TYR A 44 -0.19 -0.47 -9.35
CA TYR A 44 1.21 -0.22 -9.63
C TYR A 44 1.46 1.23 -10.08
N GLY A 45 0.60 1.76 -10.96
CA GLY A 45 0.68 3.15 -11.40
C GLY A 45 0.61 4.11 -10.21
N GLU A 46 -0.37 3.90 -9.33
CA GLU A 46 -0.51 4.72 -8.12
C GLU A 46 0.65 4.54 -7.14
N LEU A 47 1.23 3.34 -7.02
CA LEU A 47 2.40 3.10 -6.18
C LEU A 47 3.64 3.83 -6.71
N ALA A 48 3.83 3.85 -8.03
CA ALA A 48 4.90 4.61 -8.68
C ALA A 48 4.75 6.11 -8.42
N ASP A 49 3.53 6.65 -8.59
CA ASP A 49 3.19 8.04 -8.30
C ASP A 49 3.48 8.41 -6.85
N THR A 50 3.08 7.55 -5.89
CA THR A 50 3.39 7.72 -4.46
C THR A 50 4.91 7.75 -4.23
N ARG A 51 5.69 6.87 -4.86
CA ARG A 51 7.16 6.89 -4.73
C ARG A 51 7.74 8.21 -5.23
N GLU A 52 7.32 8.70 -6.39
CA GLU A 52 7.81 9.97 -6.93
C GLU A 52 7.48 11.15 -6.01
N ARG A 53 6.25 11.19 -5.46
CA ARG A 53 5.83 12.20 -4.48
C ARG A 53 6.67 12.15 -3.20
N LEU A 54 6.95 10.96 -2.68
CA LEU A 54 7.76 10.77 -1.48
C LEU A 54 9.21 11.17 -1.71
N LEU A 55 9.82 10.79 -2.84
CA LEU A 55 11.18 11.17 -3.19
C LEU A 55 11.31 12.68 -3.39
N THR A 56 10.32 13.30 -4.07
CA THR A 56 10.27 14.76 -4.26
C THR A 56 10.15 15.49 -2.92
N ALA A 57 9.27 15.03 -2.03
CA ALA A 57 9.12 15.61 -0.70
C ALA A 57 10.39 15.42 0.16
N ALA A 58 11.00 14.24 0.11
CA ALA A 58 12.25 13.96 0.82
C ALA A 58 13.40 14.87 0.33
N ALA A 59 13.49 15.12 -0.98
CA ALA A 59 14.47 16.03 -1.55
C ALA A 59 14.21 17.50 -1.16
N ALA A 60 12.95 17.90 -1.04
CA ALA A 60 12.57 19.28 -0.72
C ALA A 60 12.76 19.65 0.76
N THR A 61 12.51 18.72 1.70
CA THR A 61 12.51 19.01 3.14
C THR A 61 13.49 18.18 3.96
N GLY A 62 14.23 17.25 3.35
CA GLY A 62 15.25 16.42 4.01
C GLY A 62 14.70 15.19 4.72
N GLY A 63 13.48 14.74 4.39
CA GLY A 63 12.85 13.56 4.99
C GLY A 63 11.49 13.87 5.60
N ASP A 64 10.53 14.24 4.75
CA ASP A 64 9.21 14.68 5.19
C ASP A 64 8.33 13.52 5.69
N ARG A 65 8.22 13.36 7.01
CA ARG A 65 7.27 12.43 7.62
C ARG A 65 5.82 12.76 7.24
N ARG A 66 5.50 14.04 7.03
CA ARG A 66 4.15 14.50 6.70
C ARG A 66 3.75 14.08 5.28
N ALA A 67 4.67 14.03 4.32
CA ALA A 67 4.39 13.45 3.00
C ALA A 67 4.01 11.96 3.12
N ALA A 68 4.73 11.20 3.95
CA ALA A 68 4.38 9.79 4.21
C ALA A 68 3.00 9.64 4.89
N ASP A 69 2.67 10.49 5.87
CA ASP A 69 1.36 10.47 6.53
C ASP A 69 0.21 10.82 5.58
N ILE A 70 0.42 11.75 4.64
CA ILE A 70 -0.58 12.10 3.60
C ILE A 70 -0.82 10.93 2.66
N GLU A 71 0.25 10.32 2.14
CA GLU A 71 0.14 9.17 1.25
C GLU A 71 -0.48 7.97 1.97
N LEU A 72 -0.19 7.78 3.26
CA LEU A 72 -0.80 6.74 4.08
C LEU A 72 -2.32 6.90 4.19
N GLY A 73 -2.79 8.12 4.40
CA GLY A 73 -4.22 8.43 4.41
C GLY A 73 -4.90 8.12 3.07
N ARG A 74 -4.25 8.47 1.95
CA ARG A 74 -4.75 8.19 0.59
C ARG A 74 -4.83 6.70 0.31
N TRP A 75 -3.77 5.96 0.63
CA TRP A 75 -3.73 4.51 0.44
C TRP A 75 -4.75 3.78 1.29
N ARG A 76 -5.01 4.24 2.52
CA ARG A 76 -6.06 3.65 3.36
C ARG A 76 -7.42 3.76 2.66
N VAL A 77 -7.82 4.95 2.22
CA VAL A 77 -9.13 5.16 1.58
C VAL A 77 -9.21 4.35 0.28
N ARG A 78 -8.15 4.34 -0.53
CA ARG A 78 -8.09 3.57 -1.77
C ARG A 78 -8.23 2.07 -1.53
N LEU A 79 -7.51 1.51 -0.57
CA LEU A 79 -7.59 0.09 -0.25
C LEU A 79 -8.93 -0.26 0.40
N GLU A 80 -9.49 0.62 1.22
CA GLU A 80 -10.83 0.42 1.79
C GLU A 80 -11.91 0.37 0.68
N ASP A 81 -11.82 1.28 -0.29
CA ASP A 81 -12.72 1.30 -1.46
C ASP A 81 -12.53 0.07 -2.36
N LEU A 82 -11.28 -0.33 -2.60
CA LEU A 82 -10.94 -1.54 -3.34
C LEU A 82 -11.52 -2.78 -2.67
N LEU A 83 -11.33 -2.94 -1.36
CA LEU A 83 -11.82 -4.10 -0.61
C LEU A 83 -13.34 -4.09 -0.44
N ARG A 84 -13.97 -2.91 -0.49
CA ARG A 84 -15.42 -2.77 -0.52
C ARG A 84 -16.01 -3.25 -1.85
N THR A 85 -15.32 -2.98 -2.97
CA THR A 85 -15.75 -3.36 -4.32
C THR A 85 -15.34 -4.79 -4.67
N HIS A 86 -14.18 -5.22 -4.19
CA HIS A 86 -13.53 -6.50 -4.45
C HIS A 86 -13.07 -7.15 -3.14
N PRO A 87 -14.00 -7.67 -2.31
CA PRO A 87 -13.67 -8.30 -1.04
C PRO A 87 -12.74 -9.51 -1.18
N GLU A 88 -12.72 -10.17 -2.34
CA GLU A 88 -11.82 -11.28 -2.68
C GLU A 88 -10.33 -10.90 -2.63
N LEU A 89 -10.00 -9.61 -2.83
CA LEU A 89 -8.62 -9.12 -2.79
C LEU A 89 -8.09 -8.93 -1.36
N ALA A 90 -8.94 -9.06 -0.34
CA ALA A 90 -8.54 -8.87 1.05
C ALA A 90 -7.41 -9.82 1.48
N GLY A 91 -7.45 -11.08 1.01
CA GLY A 91 -6.37 -12.03 1.24
C GLY A 91 -5.05 -11.58 0.59
N ALA A 92 -5.10 -11.11 -0.66
CA ALA A 92 -3.92 -10.64 -1.38
C ALA A 92 -3.28 -9.40 -0.74
N VAL A 93 -4.11 -8.43 -0.30
CA VAL A 93 -3.64 -7.24 0.42
C VAL A 93 -3.03 -7.63 1.77
N GLN A 94 -3.65 -8.56 2.50
CA GLN A 94 -3.12 -9.05 3.77
C GLN A 94 -1.76 -9.75 3.61
N ASP A 95 -1.62 -10.60 2.59
CA ASP A 95 -0.38 -11.33 2.29
C ASP A 95 0.77 -10.35 1.96
N LEU A 96 0.48 -9.37 1.11
CA LEU A 96 1.42 -8.27 0.79
C LEU A 96 1.83 -7.46 2.02
N SER A 97 0.94 -7.31 3.01
CA SER A 97 1.21 -6.56 4.23
C SER A 97 1.94 -7.36 5.31
N ALA A 98 1.84 -8.69 5.26
CA ALA A 98 2.38 -9.59 6.27
C ALA A 98 3.79 -10.11 5.90
N GLU A 99 4.18 -10.06 4.63
CA GLU A 99 5.52 -10.43 4.21
C GLU A 99 6.58 -9.47 4.81
N PRO A 100 7.63 -9.98 5.45
CA PRO A 100 8.71 -9.14 5.95
C PRO A 100 9.41 -8.44 4.77
N HIS A 101 9.54 -7.12 4.89
CA HIS A 101 10.32 -6.24 4.02
C HIS A 101 11.57 -5.81 4.79
#